data_AF-K0V0M3-F1
#
_entry.id   AF-K0V0M3-F1
#
_cell.length_a   1.000
_cell.length_b   1.000
_cell.length_c   1.000
_cell.angle_alpha   90.00
_cell.angle_beta   90.00
_cell.angle_gamma   90.00
#
_symmetry.space_group_name_H-M   'P 1'
#
loop_
_entity.id
_entity.type
_entity.pdbx_description
1 polymer ?
#
loop_
_entity_poly.entity_id
_entity_poly.type
_entity_poly.pdbx_seq_one_letter_code
_entity_poly.pdbx_strand_id
1 'polypeptide(L)' 'MDIRAATALAGQVQNVAGFCREQGISRTTFYKFRRRFLDEGLAGLQEHSRRPLTCP' A
#
# COMPACT_ATOMS: atom_id res chain seq x y z
N MET A 1 -6.84 2.76 -8.15
CA MET A 1 -6.51 3.19 -6.79
C MET A 1 -6.85 4.67 -6.65
N ASP A 2 -7.70 5.02 -5.70
CA ASP A 2 -8.13 6.40 -5.38
C ASP A 2 -6.94 7.25 -4.90
N ILE A 3 -6.82 8.50 -5.36
CA ILE A 3 -5.74 9.44 -4.98
C ILE A 3 -5.63 9.60 -3.45
N ARG A 4 -6.74 9.44 -2.73
CA ARG A 4 -6.80 9.49 -1.26
C ARG A 4 -5.91 8.45 -0.57
N ALA A 5 -5.73 7.28 -1.17
CA ALA A 5 -4.84 6.25 -0.61
C ALA A 5 -3.36 6.64 -0.74
N ALA A 6 -2.97 7.36 -1.80
CA ALA A 6 -1.59 7.82 -1.97
C ALA A 6 -1.21 8.88 -0.93
N THR A 7 -2.10 9.83 -0.64
CA THR A 7 -1.92 10.82 0.44
C THR A 7 -1.77 10.14 1.81
N ALA A 8 -2.55 9.09 2.03
CA ALA A 8 -2.49 8.33 3.27
C ALA A 8 -1.11 7.64 3.45
N LEU A 9 -0.56 7.08 2.36
CA LEU A 9 0.71 6.39 2.36
C LEU A 9 1.92 7.34 2.40
N ALA A 10 1.78 8.59 1.95
CA ALA A 10 2.79 9.62 2.04
C ALA A 10 3.09 10.09 3.49
N GLY A 11 2.33 9.63 4.49
CA GLY A 11 2.61 9.86 5.92
C GLY A 11 1.65 10.81 6.63
N GLN A 12 0.57 11.26 5.99
CA GLN A 12 -0.42 12.16 6.60
C GLN A 12 -1.50 11.45 7.44
N VAL A 13 -1.42 10.12 7.61
CA VAL A 13 -2.38 9.37 8.43
C VAL A 13 -1.97 9.42 9.90
N GLN A 14 -2.71 10.22 10.68
CA GLN A 14 -2.55 10.28 12.14
C GLN A 14 -3.06 8.99 12.82
N ASN A 15 -4.07 8.31 12.23
CA ASN A 15 -4.64 7.07 12.76
C ASN A 15 -4.67 5.95 11.72
N VAL A 16 -3.60 5.14 11.68
CA VAL A 16 -3.46 4.02 10.73
C VAL A 16 -4.51 2.94 10.97
N ALA A 17 -4.89 2.69 12.23
CA ALA A 17 -5.88 1.66 12.56
C ALA A 17 -7.29 2.04 12.06
N GLY A 18 -7.69 3.30 12.24
CA GLY A 18 -8.95 3.84 11.71
C GLY A 18 -9.01 3.74 10.19
N PHE A 19 -7.96 4.23 9.52
CA PHE A 19 -7.83 4.14 8.06
C PHE A 19 -7.93 2.69 7.57
N CYS A 20 -7.21 1.76 8.19
CA CYS A 20 -7.24 0.35 7.81
C CYS A 20 -8.65 -0.25 7.94
N ARG A 21 -9.39 0.12 8.99
CA ARG A 21 -10.78 -0.32 9.21
C ARG A 21 -11.73 0.24 8.16
N GLU A 22 -11.60 1.53 7.82
CA GLU A 22 -12.43 2.18 6.79
C GLU A 22 -12.16 1.62 5.39
N GLN A 23 -10.89 1.35 5.07
CA GLN A 23 -10.50 0.81 3.76
C GLN A 23 -10.61 -0.72 3.66
N GLY A 24 -10.94 -1.41 4.76
CA GLY A 24 -11.04 -2.87 4.79
C GLY A 24 -9.71 -3.60 4.56
N ILE A 25 -8.58 -2.98 4.89
CA ILE A 25 -7.24 -3.57 4.73
C ILE A 25 -6.60 -3.84 6.08
N SER A 26 -5.68 -4.79 6.12
CA SER A 26 -4.84 -5.02 7.30
C SER A 26 -3.76 -3.93 7.43
N ARG A 27 -3.28 -3.70 8.66
CA ARG A 27 -2.11 -2.85 8.92
C ARG A 27 -0.87 -3.34 8.18
N THR A 28 -0.71 -4.66 8.03
CA THR A 28 0.39 -5.27 7.27
C THR A 28 0.33 -4.88 5.80
N THR A 29 -0.87 -4.92 5.21
CA THR A 29 -1.12 -4.45 3.84
C THR A 29 -0.79 -2.97 3.70
N PHE A 30 -1.19 -2.13 4.67
CA PHE A 30 -0.85 -0.71 4.69
C PHE A 30 0.67 -0.47 4.66
N TYR A 31 1.43 -1.11 5.57
CA TYR A 31 2.89 -0.91 5.61
C TYR A 31 3.61 -1.45 4.39
N LYS A 32 3.12 -2.55 3.79
CA LYS A 32 3.62 -3.06 2.52
C LYS A 32 3.47 -2.02 1.40
N PHE A 33 2.27 -1.45 1.24
CA PHE A 33 2.05 -0.41 0.23
C PHE A 33 2.81 0.87 0.52
N ARG A 34 2.94 1.26 1.80
CA ARG A 34 3.73 2.44 2.20
C ARG A 34 5.19 2.27 1.83
N ARG A 35 5.77 1.09 2.10
CA ARG A 35 7.15 0.77 1.74
C ARG A 35 7.36 0.88 0.23
N ARG A 36 6.46 0.31 -0.58
CA ARG A 36 6.54 0.39 -2.05
C ARG A 36 6.36 1.80 -2.57
N PHE A 37 5.44 2.57 -1.98
CA PHE A 37 5.25 3.97 -2.37
C PHE A 37 6.49 4.83 -2.07
N LEU A 38 7.17 4.58 -0.95
CA LEU A 38 8.41 5.30 -0.62
C LEU A 38 9.57 4.93 -1.54
N ASP A 39 9.56 3.73 -2.13
CA ASP A 39 10.63 3.21 -2.99
C ASP A 39 10.39 3.55 -4.48
N GLU A 40 9.17 3.32 -4.96
CA GLU A 40 8.79 3.35 -6.38
C GLU A 40 7.76 4.45 -6.71
N GLY A 41 7.33 5.23 -5.70
CA GLY A 41 6.27 6.22 -5.87
C GLY A 41 4.91 5.59 -6.23
N LEU A 42 4.19 6.20 -7.17
CA LEU A 42 2.90 5.68 -7.63
C LEU A 42 3.01 4.29 -8.29
N ALA A 43 4.16 3.95 -8.88
CA ALA A 43 4.36 2.66 -9.53
C ALA A 43 4.27 1.50 -8.53
N GLY A 44 4.78 1.68 -7.31
CA GLY A 44 4.73 0.67 -6.25
C GLY A 44 3.32 0.36 -5.71
N LEU A 45 2.32 1.15 -6.11
CA LEU A 45 0.91 0.91 -5.78
C LEU A 45 0.15 0.15 -6.87
N GLN A 46 0.78 -0.10 -8.02
CA GLN A 46 0.17 -0.93 -9.06
C GLN A 46 0.04 -2.39 -8.60
N GLU A 47 -0.82 -3.15 -9.27
CA GLU A 47 -0.91 -4.58 -9.00
C GLU A 47 0.36 -5.27 -9.49
N HIS A 48 1.11 -5.88 -8.58
CA HIS A 48 2.23 -6.74 -8.95
C HIS A 48 1.76 -8.19 -9.05
N SER A 49 2.28 -8.90 -10.04
CA SER A 49 2.08 -10.34 -10.16
C SER A 49 2.47 -11.04 -8.85
N ARG A 50 1.60 -11.95 -8.41
CA ARG A 50 1.87 -12.87 -7.28
C ARG A 50 2.51 -14.17 -7.73
N ARG A 51 2.70 -14.34 -9.04
CA ARG A 51 3.31 -15.55 -9.59
C ARG A 51 4.81 -15.54 -9.30
N PRO A 52 5.41 -16.70 -8.94
CA PRO A 52 6.86 -16.79 -8.83
C PRO A 52 7.49 -16.43 -10.17
N LEU A 53 8.64 -15.73 -10.13
CA LEU A 53 9.38 -15.36 -11.35
C LEU A 53 10.02 -16.59 -12.00
N THR A 54 10.30 -17.64 -11.22
CA THR A 54 10.92 -18.87 -11.68
C THR A 54 10.22 -20.06 -11.03
N CYS A 55 9.88 -21.08 -11.82
CA CYS A 55 9.50 -22.40 -11.32
C CYS A 55 10.68 -23.36 -11.56
N PRO A 56 11.16 -24.10 -10.56
CA PRO A 56 12.12 -25.18 -10.78
C PRO A 56 11.52 -26.33 -11.58
#